data_AF-W1NW87-F1
#
_entry.id   AF-W1NW87-F1
#
_cell.length_a   1.000
_cell.length_b   1.000
_cell.length_c   1.000
_cell.angle_alpha   90.00
_cell.angle_beta   90.00
_cell.angle_gamma   90.00
#
_symmetry.space_group_name_H-M   'P 1'
#
loop_
_entity.id
_entity.type
_entity.pdbx_description
1 polymer ?
#
loop_
_entity_poly.entity_id
_entity_poly.type
_entity_poly.pdbx_seq_one_letter_code
_entity_poly.pdbx_strand_id
1 'polypeptide(L)'
;MIFEIGVVPSLLVWVFQHRYYGESIPYGSEEIAYKNVTTHGYLSSAQASADYAMLIIDLKKNLSAKDSPVVVMGGSYGGMLATWFRLKYPHVCIGALASSAPILNFADITSPYSFNNIVTEDFRSESENCYKVIKNSWQKIQETAQQPGGLEELRKSFRICP
;
A
#
# COMPACT_ATOMS: atom_id res chain seq x y z
N MET A 1 0.25 12.51 -2.12
CA MET A 1 -0.48 13.79 -2.21
C MET A 1 -1.23 13.96 -0.90
N ILE A 2 -0.61 14.65 0.07
CA ILE A 2 -1.24 15.01 1.35
C ILE A 2 -1.73 16.45 1.15
N PHE A 3 -3.04 16.59 1.01
CA PHE A 3 -3.89 17.80 1.01
C PHE A 3 -3.31 19.16 0.57
N GLU A 4 -3.69 19.59 -0.63
CA GLU A 4 -4.22 20.96 -0.86
C GLU A 4 -5.72 20.84 -1.13
N ILE A 5 -6.50 20.44 -0.13
CA ILE A 5 -7.89 20.87 -0.06
C ILE A 5 -7.80 22.11 0.83
N GLY A 6 -7.94 23.29 0.21
CA GLY A 6 -7.60 24.58 0.81
C GLY A 6 -8.10 24.79 2.23
N VAL A 7 -7.45 25.70 2.96
CA VAL A 7 -7.72 26.02 4.37
C VAL A 7 -9.22 26.07 4.67
N VAL A 8 -9.76 24.96 5.20
CA VAL A 8 -11.13 24.90 5.72
C VAL A 8 -11.02 25.14 7.22
N PRO A 9 -11.49 26.29 7.75
CA PRO A 9 -11.28 26.69 9.14
C PRO A 9 -12.04 25.84 10.19
N SER A 10 -12.46 24.62 9.86
CA SER A 10 -13.20 23.72 10.76
C SER A 10 -12.95 22.23 10.48
N LEU A 11 -11.81 21.88 9.85
CA LEU A 11 -11.43 20.48 9.59
C LEU A 11 -10.38 20.01 10.59
N LEU A 12 -10.69 18.94 11.34
CA LEU A 12 -9.70 18.20 12.11
C LEU A 12 -9.14 17.06 11.24
N VAL A 13 -7.83 17.02 11.08
CA VAL A 13 -7.12 15.94 10.36
C VAL A 13 -6.41 15.04 11.35
N TRP A 14 -6.64 13.74 11.24
CA TRP A 14 -5.94 12.71 12.00
C TRP A 14 -5.34 11.67 11.06
N VAL A 15 -4.15 11.19 11.41
CA VAL A 15 -3.46 10.12 10.70
C VAL A 15 -3.38 8.93 11.64
N PHE A 16 -4.01 7.82 11.25
CA PHE A 16 -3.99 6.59 12.03
C PHE A 16 -2.86 5.69 11.54
N GLN A 17 -2.07 5.18 12.48
CA GLN A 17 -1.08 4.17 12.19
C GLN A 17 -1.72 2.78 12.23
N HIS A 18 -1.38 1.94 11.26
CA HIS A 18 -1.94 0.60 11.14
C HIS A 18 -1.31 -0.32 12.20
N ARG A 19 -2.11 -1.20 12.82
CA ARG A 19 -1.58 -2.24 13.72
C ARG A 19 -0.44 -3.03 13.08
N TYR A 20 0.57 -3.39 13.87
CA TYR A 20 1.81 -4.06 13.44
C TYR A 20 2.79 -3.20 12.63
N TYR A 21 2.52 -1.90 12.45
CA TYR A 21 3.44 -0.99 11.76
C TYR A 21 3.86 0.16 12.67
N GLY A 22 5.14 0.55 12.56
CA GLY A 22 5.70 1.66 13.32
C GLY A 22 5.66 1.39 14.82
N GLU A 23 5.01 2.27 15.57
CA GLU A 23 4.89 2.19 17.03
C GLU A 23 3.62 1.44 17.47
N SER A 24 2.71 1.17 16.54
CA SER A 24 1.43 0.50 16.80
C SER A 24 1.59 -1.02 16.82
N ILE A 25 2.45 -1.52 17.71
CA ILE A 25 2.81 -2.93 17.81
C ILE A 25 2.04 -3.61 18.96
N PRO A 26 1.13 -4.57 18.67
CA PRO A 26 0.48 -5.35 19.70
C PRO A 26 1.50 -6.16 20.52
N TYR A 27 1.16 -6.52 21.76
CA TYR A 27 2.02 -7.32 22.65
C TYR A 27 3.33 -6.64 23.07
N GLY A 28 3.53 -5.36 22.76
CA GLY A 28 4.63 -4.53 23.29
C GLY A 28 5.99 -4.73 22.61
N SER A 29 6.16 -5.72 21.74
CA SER A 29 7.37 -5.86 20.91
C SER A 29 7.10 -6.57 19.60
N GLU A 30 7.85 -6.20 18.56
CA GLU A 30 7.77 -6.87 17.25
C GLU A 30 8.14 -8.34 17.35
N GLU A 31 9.15 -8.67 18.17
CA GLU A 31 9.58 -10.05 18.40
C GLU A 31 8.41 -10.94 18.84
N ILE A 32 7.56 -10.46 19.75
CA ILE A 32 6.40 -11.23 20.22
C ILE A 32 5.27 -11.18 19.19
N ALA A 33 4.99 -10.00 18.62
CA ALA A 33 3.90 -9.79 17.67
C ALA A 33 4.02 -10.68 16.43
N TYR A 34 5.24 -10.88 15.93
CA TYR A 34 5.53 -11.67 14.74
C TYR A 34 5.99 -13.11 15.02
N LYS A 35 6.02 -13.53 16.29
CA LYS A 35 6.61 -14.82 16.73
C LYS A 35 5.96 -16.05 16.10
N ASN A 36 4.64 -16.09 16.03
CA ASN A 36 3.89 -17.26 15.60
C ASN A 36 2.52 -16.90 15.02
N VAL A 37 1.83 -17.87 14.44
CA VAL A 37 0.51 -17.68 13.82
C VAL A 37 -0.53 -17.12 14.79
N THR A 38 -0.44 -17.44 16.08
CA THR A 38 -1.39 -16.96 17.10
C THR A 38 -1.22 -15.46 17.37
N THR A 39 0.02 -14.98 17.50
CA THR A 39 0.29 -13.55 17.71
C THR A 39 0.24 -12.76 16.42
N HIS A 40 0.71 -13.31 15.30
CA HIS A 40 0.66 -12.66 13.99
C HIS A 40 -0.74 -12.66 13.36
N GLY A 41 -1.60 -13.60 13.74
CA GLY A 41 -2.94 -13.78 13.14
C GLY A 41 -3.89 -12.60 13.33
N TYR A 42 -3.61 -11.67 14.24
CA TYR A 42 -4.38 -10.43 14.39
C TYR A 42 -3.96 -9.32 13.42
N LEU A 43 -2.91 -9.53 12.60
CA LEU A 43 -2.57 -8.67 11.47
C LEU A 43 -3.53 -8.96 10.30
N SER A 44 -4.70 -8.31 10.32
CA SER A 44 -5.66 -8.38 9.21
C SER A 44 -6.33 -7.03 8.96
N SER A 45 -6.78 -6.83 7.72
CA SER A 45 -7.51 -5.62 7.31
C SER A 45 -8.85 -5.46 8.05
N ALA A 46 -9.52 -6.56 8.37
CA ALA A 46 -10.77 -6.55 9.14
C ALA A 46 -10.54 -6.01 10.56
N GLN A 47 -9.47 -6.48 11.20
CA GLN A 47 -9.07 -6.04 12.52
C GLN A 47 -8.57 -4.59 12.55
N ALA A 48 -7.75 -4.18 11.56
CA ALA A 48 -7.35 -2.78 11.43
C ALA A 48 -8.56 -1.85 11.22
N SER A 49 -9.55 -2.30 10.43
CA SER A 49 -10.80 -1.54 10.25
C SER A 49 -11.60 -1.41 11.55
N ALA A 50 -11.59 -2.44 12.40
CA ALA A 50 -12.23 -2.37 13.72
C ALA A 50 -11.52 -1.37 14.66
N ASP A 51 -10.18 -1.31 14.62
CA ASP A 51 -9.41 -0.32 15.39
C ASP A 51 -9.80 1.10 14.99
N TYR A 52 -9.85 1.38 13.68
CA TYR A 52 -10.22 2.70 13.18
C TYR A 52 -11.65 3.07 13.58
N ALA A 53 -12.59 2.13 13.55
CA ALA A 53 -13.97 2.38 13.95
C ALA A 53 -14.05 2.77 15.44
N MET A 54 -13.41 1.98 16.30
CA MET A 54 -13.38 2.24 17.75
C MET A 54 -12.73 3.59 18.05
N LEU A 55 -11.58 3.84 17.45
CA LEU A 55 -10.81 5.06 17.69
C LEU A 55 -11.53 6.31 17.19
N ILE A 56 -12.19 6.27 16.03
CA ILE A 56 -13.04 7.38 15.56
C ILE A 56 -14.21 7.63 16.51
N ILE A 57 -14.89 6.57 16.96
CA ILE A 57 -16.01 6.69 17.89
C ILE A 57 -15.56 7.32 19.21
N ASP A 58 -14.44 6.87 19.76
CA ASP A 58 -13.93 7.38 21.05
C ASP A 58 -13.36 8.78 20.93
N LEU A 59 -12.70 9.10 19.80
CA LEU A 59 -12.28 10.47 19.50
C LEU A 59 -13.46 11.43 19.45
N LYS A 60 -14.54 11.06 18.76
CA LYS A 60 -15.76 11.87 18.67
C LYS A 60 -16.42 12.05 20.04
N LYS A 61 -16.38 11.05 20.93
CA LYS A 61 -16.87 11.19 22.30
C LYS A 61 -16.00 12.16 23.11
N ASN A 62 -14.68 11.98 23.08
CA ASN A 62 -13.73 12.76 23.87
C ASN A 62 -13.70 14.23 23.47
N LEU A 63 -13.91 14.53 22.18
CA LEU A 63 -13.96 15.89 21.65
C LEU A 63 -15.37 16.50 21.66
N SER A 64 -16.38 15.82 22.22
CA SER A 64 -17.79 16.22 22.16
C SER A 64 -18.29 16.49 20.73
N ALA A 65 -17.73 15.78 19.75
CA ALA A 65 -17.94 15.94 18.31
C ALA A 65 -18.81 14.82 17.72
N LYS A 66 -19.81 14.33 18.48
CA LYS A 66 -20.61 13.15 18.12
C LYS A 66 -21.32 13.26 16.77
N ASP A 67 -21.75 14.46 16.38
CA ASP A 67 -22.47 14.70 15.13
C ASP A 67 -21.55 15.11 13.97
N SER A 68 -20.24 15.24 14.22
CA SER A 68 -19.30 15.66 13.18
C SER A 68 -19.15 14.59 12.09
N PRO A 69 -19.27 14.96 10.81
CA PRO A 69 -19.08 14.02 9.71
C PRO A 69 -17.62 13.59 9.61
N VAL A 70 -17.39 12.33 9.23
CA VAL A 70 -16.04 11.78 9.06
C VAL A 70 -15.88 11.30 7.62
N VAL A 71 -14.81 11.76 6.97
CA VAL A 71 -14.36 11.25 5.67
C VAL A 71 -13.06 10.50 5.88
N VAL A 72 -12.98 9.25 5.43
CA VAL A 72 -11.75 8.45 5.51
C VAL A 72 -10.99 8.54 4.20
N MET A 73 -9.66 8.57 4.27
CA MET A 73 -8.84 8.84 3.11
C MET A 73 -7.60 7.95 3.14
N GLY A 74 -7.18 7.45 1.99
CA GLY A 74 -6.00 6.59 1.90
C GLY A 74 -5.51 6.35 0.49
N GLY A 75 -4.24 6.00 0.37
CA GLY A 75 -3.56 5.67 -0.89
C GLY A 75 -3.14 4.20 -0.94
N SER A 76 -3.15 3.57 -2.12
CA SER A 76 -2.72 2.17 -2.30
C SER A 76 -3.50 1.24 -1.35
N TYR A 77 -2.84 0.40 -0.55
CA TYR A 77 -3.48 -0.41 0.49
C TYR A 77 -4.32 0.43 1.47
N GLY A 78 -3.86 1.62 1.86
CA GLY A 78 -4.65 2.56 2.66
C GLY A 78 -5.94 3.00 1.96
N GLY A 79 -5.94 3.11 0.64
CA GLY A 79 -7.14 3.39 -0.15
C GLY A 79 -8.10 2.19 -0.22
N MET A 80 -7.55 0.97 -0.27
CA MET A 80 -8.36 -0.26 -0.13
C MET A 80 -9.03 -0.30 1.25
N LEU A 81 -8.28 0.01 2.32
CA LEU A 81 -8.81 0.13 3.67
C LEU A 81 -9.88 1.21 3.76
N ALA A 82 -9.67 2.41 3.20
CA ALA A 82 -10.68 3.47 3.18
C ALA A 82 -11.98 3.01 2.48
N THR A 83 -11.85 2.31 1.35
CA THR A 83 -12.98 1.73 0.61
C THR A 83 -13.73 0.71 1.46
N TRP A 84 -13.02 -0.29 2.00
CA TRP A 84 -13.64 -1.34 2.81
C TRP A 84 -14.23 -0.80 4.12
N PHE A 85 -13.58 0.20 4.72
CA PHE A 85 -14.08 0.86 5.92
C PHE A 85 -15.41 1.55 5.64
N ARG A 86 -15.54 2.30 4.55
CA ARG A 86 -16.84 2.90 4.17
C ARG A 86 -17.91 1.84 3.90
N LEU A 87 -17.56 0.72 3.27
CA LEU A 87 -18.50 -0.37 3.00
C LEU A 87 -18.95 -1.10 4.28
N LYS A 88 -18.06 -1.30 5.26
CA LYS A 88 -18.33 -2.08 6.48
C LYS A 88 -18.81 -1.23 7.66
N TYR A 89 -18.38 0.02 7.74
CA TYR A 89 -18.72 0.96 8.81
C TYR A 89 -19.37 2.25 8.24
N PRO A 90 -20.47 2.15 7.46
CA PRO A 90 -21.13 3.31 6.87
C PRO A 90 -21.80 4.22 7.91
N HIS A 91 -21.96 3.74 9.15
CA HIS A 91 -22.46 4.50 10.29
C HIS A 91 -21.36 5.31 11.01
N VAL A 92 -20.07 5.04 10.73
CA VAL A 92 -18.93 5.74 11.34
C VAL A 92 -18.38 6.85 10.45
N CYS A 93 -18.32 6.62 9.14
CA CYS A 93 -17.86 7.61 8.15
C CYS A 93 -18.94 7.85 7.09
N ILE A 94 -18.98 9.07 6.53
CA ILE A 94 -19.95 9.46 5.49
C ILE A 94 -19.42 9.21 4.06
N GLY A 95 -18.11 9.07 3.90
CA GLY A 95 -17.47 8.89 2.60
C GLY A 95 -16.02 8.44 2.72
N ALA A 96 -15.46 8.00 1.58
CA ALA A 96 -14.07 7.58 1.47
C ALA A 96 -13.42 8.16 0.21
N LEU A 97 -12.20 8.68 0.35
CA LEU A 97 -11.29 8.99 -0.76
C LEU A 97 -10.25 7.89 -0.89
N ALA A 98 -10.41 7.04 -1.90
CA ALA A 98 -9.53 5.90 -2.15
C ALA A 98 -8.61 6.19 -3.35
N SER A 99 -7.43 6.75 -3.08
CA SER A 99 -6.45 7.12 -4.11
C SER A 99 -5.65 5.90 -4.57
N SER A 100 -5.66 5.62 -5.87
CA SER A 100 -4.87 4.53 -6.48
C SER A 100 -5.02 3.20 -5.74
N ALA A 101 -6.24 2.88 -5.31
CA ALA A 101 -6.55 1.69 -4.52
C ALA A 101 -6.82 0.49 -5.45
N PRO A 102 -5.97 -0.56 -5.46
CA PRO A 102 -6.14 -1.68 -6.37
C PRO A 102 -7.18 -2.70 -5.87
N ILE A 103 -8.41 -2.25 -5.59
CA ILE A 103 -9.49 -3.07 -5.01
C ILE A 103 -9.96 -4.23 -5.91
N LEU A 104 -9.61 -4.21 -7.20
CA LEU A 104 -9.92 -5.26 -8.17
C LEU A 104 -8.72 -6.17 -8.48
N ASN A 105 -7.54 -5.89 -7.92
CA ASN A 105 -6.31 -6.61 -8.24
C ASN A 105 -6.16 -7.89 -7.41
N PHE A 106 -7.19 -8.74 -7.46
CA PHE A 106 -7.23 -10.05 -6.82
C PHE A 106 -7.32 -11.14 -7.89
N ALA A 107 -6.95 -12.37 -7.51
CA ALA A 107 -7.06 -13.54 -8.38
C ALA A 107 -8.47 -13.63 -8.98
N ASP A 108 -8.54 -14.04 -10.25
CA ASP A 108 -9.77 -14.25 -11.02
C ASP A 108 -10.61 -12.99 -11.35
N ILE A 109 -10.26 -11.80 -10.84
CA ILE A 109 -10.92 -10.54 -11.21
C ILE A 109 -10.17 -9.82 -12.32
N THR A 110 -8.84 -9.71 -12.19
CA THR A 110 -7.98 -9.01 -13.15
C THR A 110 -6.87 -9.94 -13.63
N SER A 111 -6.41 -9.75 -14.88
CA SER A 111 -5.26 -10.49 -15.41
C SER A 111 -4.03 -10.34 -14.49
N PRO A 112 -3.30 -11.44 -14.20
CA PRO A 112 -2.09 -11.39 -13.38
C PRO A 112 -0.96 -10.59 -14.04
N TYR A 113 -1.05 -10.33 -15.34
CA TYR A 113 -0.06 -9.55 -16.10
C TYR A 113 -0.39 -8.06 -16.18
N SER A 114 -1.56 -7.63 -15.71
CA SER A 114 -2.04 -6.25 -15.83
C SER A 114 -1.05 -5.21 -15.32
N PHE A 115 -0.49 -5.43 -14.12
CA PHE A 115 0.50 -4.54 -13.52
C PHE A 115 1.74 -4.38 -14.41
N ASN A 116 2.37 -5.50 -14.80
CA ASN A 116 3.58 -5.46 -15.62
C ASN A 116 3.34 -4.92 -17.03
N ASN A 117 2.14 -5.14 -17.59
CA ASN A 117 1.76 -4.59 -18.88
C ASN A 117 1.67 -3.06 -18.82
N ILE A 118 1.08 -2.50 -17.76
CA ILE A 118 1.02 -1.05 -17.57
C ILE A 118 2.42 -0.49 -17.37
N VAL A 119 3.26 -1.10 -16.52
CA VAL A 119 4.66 -0.68 -16.35
C VAL A 119 5.41 -0.69 -17.68
N THR A 120 5.20 -1.72 -18.51
CA THR A 120 5.81 -1.80 -19.85
C THR A 120 5.33 -0.66 -20.75
N GLU A 121 4.05 -0.35 -20.71
CA GLU A 121 3.46 0.72 -21.52
C GLU A 121 3.93 2.11 -21.06
N ASP A 122 4.13 2.34 -19.76
CA ASP A 122 4.69 3.60 -19.25
C ASP A 122 6.05 3.88 -19.92
N PHE A 123 6.98 2.93 -19.92
CA PHE A 123 8.27 3.10 -20.60
C PHE A 123 8.16 3.22 -22.12
N ARG A 124 7.19 2.52 -22.72
CA ARG A 124 6.98 2.53 -24.17
C ARG A 124 6.42 3.88 -24.63
N SER A 125 5.50 4.45 -23.87
CA SER A 125 4.86 5.73 -24.15
C SER A 125 5.87 6.88 -24.13
N GLU A 126 6.89 6.78 -23.26
CA GLU A 126 8.01 7.72 -23.22
C GLU A 126 8.99 7.50 -24.40
N SER A 127 9.33 6.25 -24.72
CA SER A 127 10.19 5.94 -25.85
C SER A 127 10.12 4.47 -26.29
N GLU A 128 9.81 4.25 -27.57
CA GLU A 128 9.88 2.93 -28.19
C GLU A 128 11.29 2.31 -28.11
N ASN A 129 12.33 3.14 -28.16
CA ASN A 129 13.71 2.65 -28.01
C ASN A 129 14.00 2.23 -26.56
N CYS A 130 13.51 2.98 -25.57
CA CYS A 130 13.63 2.61 -24.15
C CYS A 130 12.99 1.25 -23.89
N TYR A 131 11.74 1.07 -24.34
CA TYR A 131 11.04 -0.22 -24.28
C TYR A 131 11.86 -1.37 -24.90
N LYS A 132 12.37 -1.18 -26.12
CA LYS A 132 13.15 -2.21 -26.84
C LYS A 132 14.45 -2.56 -26.10
N VAL A 133 15.18 -1.56 -25.61
CA VAL A 133 16.43 -1.77 -24.88
C VAL A 133 16.18 -2.52 -23.58
N ILE A 134 15.18 -2.11 -22.78
CA ILE A 134 14.80 -2.81 -21.55
C ILE A 134 14.40 -4.25 -21.87
N LYS A 135 13.51 -4.46 -22.84
CA LYS A 135 13.03 -5.79 -23.24
C LYS A 135 14.19 -6.72 -23.64
N ASN A 136 15.11 -6.23 -24.47
CA ASN A 136 16.23 -7.03 -24.98
C ASN A 136 17.33 -7.24 -23.93
N SER A 137 17.44 -6.35 -22.93
CA SER A 137 18.45 -6.45 -21.88
C SER A 137 18.35 -7.74 -21.07
N TRP A 138 17.12 -8.24 -20.82
CA TRP A 138 16.90 -9.47 -20.07
C TRP A 138 17.56 -10.68 -20.73
N GLN A 139 17.38 -10.83 -22.05
CA GLN A 139 18.04 -11.89 -22.81
C GLN A 139 19.56 -11.75 -22.74
N LYS A 140 20.08 -10.53 -22.90
CA LYS A 140 21.52 -10.27 -22.83
C LYS A 140 22.11 -10.63 -21.47
N ILE A 141 21.42 -10.29 -20.39
CA ILE A 141 21.82 -10.66 -19.02
C ILE A 141 21.89 -12.18 -18.87
N GLN A 142 20.87 -12.90 -19.35
CA GLN A 142 20.83 -14.37 -19.27
C GLN A 142 21.96 -15.02 -20.08
N GLU A 143 22.17 -14.55 -21.32
CA GLU A 143 23.25 -15.06 -22.18
C GLU A 143 24.62 -14.81 -21.58
N THR A 144 24.88 -13.60 -21.04
CA THR A 144 26.14 -13.28 -20.37
C THR A 144 26.32 -14.15 -19.12
N ALA A 145 25.28 -14.36 -18.31
CA ALA A 145 25.36 -15.18 -17.10
C ALA A 145 25.77 -16.64 -17.39
N GLN A 146 25.45 -17.17 -18.57
CA GLN A 146 25.80 -18.53 -18.99
C GLN A 146 27.25 -18.67 -19.48
N GLN A 147 27.94 -17.57 -19.78
CA GLN A 147 29.33 -17.61 -20.25
C GLN A 147 30.32 -17.83 -19.08
N PRO A 148 31.47 -18.48 -19.34
CA PRO A 148 32.56 -18.55 -18.37
C PRO A 148 33.01 -17.16 -17.92
N GLY A 149 32.95 -16.89 -16.61
CA GLY A 149 33.28 -15.56 -16.04
C GLY A 149 32.18 -14.50 -16.19
N GLY A 150 31.05 -14.81 -16.84
CA GLY A 150 30.00 -13.84 -17.14
C GLY A 150 29.24 -13.33 -15.92
N LEU A 151 29.11 -14.12 -14.84
CA LEU A 151 28.57 -13.62 -13.57
C LEU A 151 29.44 -12.52 -12.94
N GLU A 152 30.76 -12.64 -13.05
CA GLU A 152 31.70 -11.62 -12.54
C GLU A 152 31.66 -10.35 -13.42
N GLU A 153 31.48 -10.52 -14.74
CA GLU A 153 31.23 -9.40 -15.66
C GLU A 153 29.93 -8.67 -15.32
N LEU A 154 28.84 -9.39 -15.08
CA LEU A 154 27.56 -8.81 -14.67
C LEU A 154 27.71 -8.11 -13.32
N ARG A 155 28.37 -8.74 -12.35
CA ARG A 155 28.62 -8.14 -11.03
C ARG A 155 29.35 -6.80 -11.16
N LYS A 156 30.39 -6.73 -11.99
CA LYS A 156 31.14 -5.48 -12.25
C LYS A 156 30.28 -4.45 -12.99
N SER A 157 29.57 -4.87 -14.03
CA SER A 157 28.72 -4.00 -14.87
C SER A 157 27.59 -3.35 -14.08
N PHE A 158 26.90 -4.14 -13.26
CA PHE A 158 25.80 -3.70 -12.40
C PHE A 158 26.27 -3.20 -11.02
N ARG A 159 27.57 -3.26 -10.73
CA ARG A 159 28.17 -2.89 -9.44
C ARG A 159 27.49 -3.60 -8.25
N ILE A 160 27.21 -4.89 -8.40
CA ILE A 160 26.56 -5.71 -7.39
C ILE A 160 27.59 -6.07 -6.30
N CYS A 161 27.20 -5.94 -5.04
CA CYS A 161 28.02 -6.39 -3.91
C CYS A 161 28.25 -7.92 -3.98
N PRO A 162 29.42 -8.42 -3.55
CA PRO A 162 29.65 -9.86 -3.43
C PRO A 162 28.64 -10.56 -2.53
#